data_AF-A0A327GYG3-F1
#
_entry.id   AF-A0A327GYG3-F1
#
_cell.length_a   1.000
_cell.length_b   1.000
_cell.length_c   1.000
_cell.angle_alpha   90.00
_cell.angle_beta   90.00
_cell.angle_gamma   90.00
#
_symmetry.space_group_name_H-M   'P 1'
#
loop_
_entity.id
_entity.type
_entity.pdbx_description
1 polymer ?
#
loop_
_entity_poly.entity_id
_entity_poly.type
_entity_poly.pdbx_seq_one_letter_code
_entity_poly.pdbx_strand_id
1 'polypeptide(L)'
;HDSTLHIHTSETREEVVNCHEEKGMYPIEYLDSIGYFTDRTVCAHCGWVTKKEMGILANHSAKCVHCPTSNQKLACGGTMSYPAMREAGADVRLGTDGAASNNSLDLRKEAKAASMIQRHDHWDATILDPKEAWMLATKGSKDWVSWDLSDIRMRPIGKDGRRLLANLLYSDAKCMDVFVGGRSIRRNGVTLTLDEGEIAKQLEDSAVEYYRDI
;
A
#
# COMPACT_ATOMS: atom_id res chain seq x y z
N HIS A 1 -1.84 -8.18 26.24
CA HIS A 1 -2.86 -8.69 25.29
C HIS A 1 -2.17 -8.87 23.94
N ASP A 2 -2.41 -9.97 23.23
CA ASP A 2 -1.74 -10.34 21.96
C ASP A 2 -2.21 -9.50 20.74
N SER A 3 -2.26 -8.19 20.92
CA SER A 3 -2.89 -7.24 19.98
C SER A 3 -1.87 -6.66 18.99
N THR A 4 -2.35 -6.32 17.80
CA THR A 4 -1.60 -5.54 16.81
C THR A 4 -1.69 -4.05 17.16
N LEU A 5 -0.56 -3.34 17.14
CA LEU A 5 -0.51 -1.88 17.23
C LEU A 5 -0.46 -1.28 15.83
N HIS A 6 -1.32 -0.30 15.54
CA HIS A 6 -1.35 0.37 14.24
C HIS A 6 -1.37 1.89 14.44
N ILE A 7 -0.44 2.59 13.78
CA ILE A 7 -0.25 4.04 13.90
C ILE A 7 0.13 4.66 12.56
N HIS A 8 -0.39 5.84 12.24
CA HIS A 8 0.18 6.72 11.22
C HIS A 8 1.44 7.36 11.80
N THR A 9 2.57 7.28 11.10
CA THR A 9 3.82 7.81 11.63
C THR A 9 4.71 8.32 10.52
N SER A 10 5.36 9.46 10.79
CA SER A 10 6.23 10.14 9.84
C SER A 10 5.56 10.33 8.48
N GLU A 11 4.28 10.69 8.48
CA GLU A 11 3.48 10.87 7.27
C GLU A 11 3.78 12.21 6.63
N THR A 12 3.80 13.27 7.44
CA THR A 12 3.97 14.66 6.97
C THR A 12 5.23 15.29 7.53
N ARG A 13 5.76 16.28 6.81
CA ARG A 13 6.92 17.06 7.30
C ARG A 13 6.60 17.81 8.59
N GLU A 14 5.38 18.33 8.71
CA GLU A 14 4.91 19.06 9.89
C GLU A 14 4.92 18.16 11.13
N GLU A 15 4.39 16.94 11.03
CA GLU A 15 4.44 15.94 12.10
C GLU A 15 5.88 15.70 12.60
N VAL A 16 6.82 15.50 11.67
CA VAL A 16 8.23 15.25 12.01
C VAL A 16 8.87 16.45 12.71
N VAL A 17 8.61 17.67 12.23
CA VAL A 17 9.13 18.90 12.84
C VAL A 17 8.54 19.08 14.24
N ASN A 18 7.22 19.00 14.38
CA ASN A 18 6.54 19.20 15.67
C ASN A 18 7.00 18.16 16.70
N CYS A 19 7.12 16.88 16.30
CA CYS A 19 7.64 15.84 17.18
C CYS A 19 9.07 16.15 17.64
N HIS A 20 9.93 16.61 16.73
CA HIS A 20 11.30 16.95 17.07
C HIS A 20 11.38 18.16 18.01
N GLU A 21 10.59 19.21 17.78
CA GLU A 21 10.54 20.40 18.64
C GLU A 21 10.03 20.07 20.04
N GLU A 22 8.99 19.24 20.16
CA GLU A 22 8.38 18.90 21.45
C GLU A 22 9.15 17.84 22.24
N LYS A 23 9.77 16.86 21.56
CA LYS A 23 10.36 15.67 22.19
C LYS A 23 11.88 15.61 22.07
N GLY A 24 12.49 16.44 21.23
CA GLY A 24 13.91 16.34 20.87
C GLY A 24 14.25 15.12 20.03
N MET A 25 13.25 14.41 19.49
CA MET A 25 13.39 13.14 18.77
C MET A 25 12.44 13.12 17.56
N TYR A 26 12.86 12.47 16.47
CA TYR A 26 11.95 12.20 15.34
C TYR A 26 10.93 11.11 15.70
N PRO A 27 9.78 11.01 15.00
CA PRO A 27 8.65 10.20 15.45
C PRO A 27 9.01 8.74 15.77
N ILE A 28 9.77 8.06 14.93
CA ILE A 28 10.14 6.66 15.17
C ILE A 28 11.13 6.54 16.34
N GLU A 29 12.06 7.49 16.48
CA GLU A 29 12.97 7.54 17.63
C GLU A 29 12.22 7.76 18.94
N TYR A 30 11.21 8.63 18.92
CA TYR A 30 10.37 8.89 20.09
C TYR A 30 9.56 7.64 20.47
N LEU A 31 8.91 6.99 19.49
CA LEU A 31 8.17 5.74 19.71
C LEU A 31 9.06 4.64 20.30
N ASP A 32 10.32 4.54 19.85
CA ASP A 32 11.30 3.62 20.42
C ASP A 32 11.63 3.96 21.88
N SER A 33 11.85 5.25 22.17
CA SER A 33 12.23 5.71 23.51
C SER A 33 11.19 5.42 24.60
N ILE A 34 9.91 5.32 24.21
CA ILE A 34 8.80 5.01 25.12
C ILE A 34 8.40 3.53 25.11
N GLY A 35 9.13 2.67 24.39
CA GLY A 35 8.84 1.24 24.29
C GLY A 35 7.54 0.92 23.55
N TYR A 36 7.17 1.72 22.54
CA TYR A 36 5.93 1.53 21.78
C TYR A 36 5.96 0.27 20.90
N PHE A 37 7.12 -0.08 20.36
CA PHE A 37 7.22 -1.11 19.33
C PHE A 37 7.06 -2.54 19.88
N THR A 38 6.41 -3.36 19.05
CA THR A 38 6.27 -4.81 19.19
C THR A 38 6.53 -5.44 17.82
N ASP A 39 6.74 -6.75 17.78
CA ASP A 39 6.83 -7.54 16.53
C ASP A 39 5.52 -7.55 15.71
N ARG A 40 4.44 -6.98 16.27
CA ARG A 40 3.13 -6.82 15.62
C ARG A 40 2.82 -5.38 15.24
N THR A 41 3.74 -4.44 15.43
CA THR A 41 3.48 -3.04 15.12
C THR A 41 3.40 -2.79 13.61
N VAL A 42 2.41 -1.99 13.21
CA VAL A 42 2.17 -1.51 11.85
C VAL A 42 2.30 0.02 11.86
N CYS A 43 3.23 0.52 11.05
CA CYS A 43 3.52 1.92 10.87
C CYS A 43 3.06 2.32 9.47
N ALA A 44 1.96 3.06 9.38
CA ALA A 44 1.45 3.55 8.12
C ALA A 44 2.20 4.79 7.64
N HIS A 45 2.29 4.93 6.31
CA HIS A 45 2.99 5.97 5.54
C HIS A 45 4.51 5.88 5.59
N CYS A 46 5.13 6.18 6.74
CA CYS A 46 6.59 6.25 6.89
C CYS A 46 7.28 7.04 5.75
N GLY A 47 6.69 8.17 5.35
CA GLY A 47 7.15 8.99 4.23
C GLY A 47 8.39 9.83 4.55
N TRP A 48 8.55 10.21 5.81
CA TRP A 48 9.64 11.06 6.31
C TRP A 48 10.43 10.34 7.41
N VAL A 49 11.18 9.32 7.02
CA VAL A 49 12.02 8.55 7.95
C VAL A 49 13.50 8.70 7.63
N THR A 50 14.32 8.85 8.66
CA THR A 50 15.78 8.86 8.52
C THR A 50 16.35 7.45 8.42
N LYS A 51 17.60 7.29 7.94
CA LYS A 51 18.28 5.98 7.93
C LYS A 51 18.36 5.33 9.32
N LYS A 52 18.49 6.14 10.38
CA LYS A 52 18.49 5.66 11.76
C LYS A 52 17.12 5.07 12.13
N GLU A 53 16.05 5.77 11.81
CA GLU A 53 14.67 5.31 12.04
C GLU A 53 14.34 4.04 11.25
N MET A 54 14.84 3.91 10.02
CA MET A 54 14.71 2.67 9.24
C MET A 54 15.36 1.47 9.95
N GLY A 55 16.52 1.67 10.58
CA GLY A 55 17.19 0.64 11.38
C GLY A 55 16.41 0.27 12.64
N ILE A 56 15.78 1.25 13.31
CA ILE A 56 14.90 1.01 14.46
C ILE A 56 13.69 0.16 14.02
N LEU A 57 13.02 0.54 12.93
CA LEU A 57 11.88 -0.20 12.38
C LEU A 57 12.25 -1.65 12.05
N ALA A 58 13.42 -1.87 11.44
CA ALA A 58 13.93 -3.20 11.14
C ALA A 58 14.22 -4.03 12.40
N ASN A 59 14.88 -3.44 13.40
CA ASN A 59 15.20 -4.12 14.66
C ASN A 59 13.95 -4.61 15.39
N HIS A 60 12.86 -3.84 15.34
CA HIS A 60 11.57 -4.20 15.93
C HIS A 60 10.69 -5.08 15.05
N SER A 61 11.14 -5.42 13.83
CA SER A 61 10.31 -6.13 12.84
C SER A 61 8.97 -5.42 12.57
N ALA A 62 8.95 -4.08 12.66
CA ALA A 62 7.76 -3.29 12.42
C ALA A 62 7.39 -3.30 10.92
N LYS A 63 6.08 -3.40 10.64
CA LYS A 63 5.55 -3.39 9.27
C LYS A 63 5.38 -1.95 8.80
N CYS A 64 6.19 -1.54 7.82
CA CYS A 64 6.19 -0.19 7.28
C CYS A 64 5.28 -0.15 6.04
N VAL A 65 4.09 0.46 6.12
CA VAL A 65 3.10 0.44 5.05
C VAL A 65 3.25 1.67 4.17
N HIS A 66 3.68 1.47 2.92
CA HIS A 66 3.75 2.51 1.92
C HIS A 66 2.36 2.76 1.30
N CYS A 67 1.90 4.01 1.34
CA CYS A 67 0.62 4.46 0.75
C CYS A 67 0.85 5.54 -0.33
N PRO A 68 1.54 5.21 -1.44
CA PRO A 68 2.03 6.19 -2.41
C PRO A 68 0.96 7.09 -3.02
N THR A 69 -0.24 6.58 -3.32
CA THR A 69 -1.30 7.38 -3.93
C THR A 69 -1.83 8.42 -2.94
N SER A 70 -2.06 8.00 -1.69
CA SER A 70 -2.51 8.90 -0.62
C SER A 70 -1.50 10.00 -0.34
N ASN A 71 -0.24 9.61 -0.10
CA ASN A 71 0.83 10.57 0.19
C ASN A 71 1.02 11.60 -0.93
N GLN A 72 0.88 11.18 -2.19
CA GLN A 72 0.94 12.10 -3.34
C GLN A 72 -0.31 12.98 -3.43
N LYS A 73 -1.52 12.41 -3.24
CA LYS A 73 -2.79 13.17 -3.32
C LYS A 73 -2.89 14.23 -2.24
N LEU A 74 -2.39 13.95 -1.03
CA LEU A 74 -2.37 14.90 0.09
C LEU A 74 -1.14 15.81 0.10
N ALA A 75 -0.27 15.70 -0.90
CA ALA A 75 0.97 16.47 -0.99
C ALA A 75 1.84 16.37 0.29
N CYS A 76 1.90 15.18 0.91
CA CYS A 76 2.69 14.94 2.12
C CYS A 76 4.19 15.25 1.93
N GLY A 77 4.66 15.29 0.67
CA GLY A 77 6.00 15.72 0.25
C GLY A 77 7.10 14.69 0.47
N GLY A 78 6.89 13.72 1.36
CA GLY A 78 7.84 12.66 1.68
C GLY A 78 7.53 11.39 0.89
N THR A 79 8.56 10.85 0.24
CA THR A 79 8.54 9.51 -0.37
C THR A 79 9.34 8.57 0.52
N MET A 80 8.69 7.53 1.06
CA MET A 80 9.41 6.44 1.73
C MET A 80 10.47 5.90 0.76
N SER A 81 11.75 5.88 1.13
CA SER A 81 12.78 5.31 0.24
C SER A 81 12.78 3.78 0.32
N TYR A 82 12.21 3.11 -0.69
CA TYR A 82 12.18 1.64 -0.77
C TYR A 82 13.58 1.01 -0.76
N PRO A 83 14.57 1.51 -1.55
CA PRO A 83 15.94 0.97 -1.50
C PRO A 83 16.56 1.04 -0.10
N ALA A 84 16.43 2.18 0.59
CA ALA A 84 17.02 2.37 1.91
C ALA A 84 16.30 1.54 2.99
N MET A 85 14.98 1.44 2.94
CA MET A 85 14.20 0.55 3.81
C MET A 85 14.62 -0.91 3.63
N ARG A 86 14.78 -1.35 2.38
CA ARG A 86 15.22 -2.71 2.05
C ARG A 86 16.65 -2.97 2.52
N GLU A 87 17.55 -2.02 2.33
CA GLU A 87 18.95 -2.10 2.81
C GLU A 87 19.01 -2.22 4.34
N ALA A 88 18.17 -1.47 5.06
CA ALA A 88 18.05 -1.54 6.51
C ALA A 88 17.41 -2.85 7.01
N GLY A 89 16.77 -3.63 6.14
CA GLY A 89 16.05 -4.86 6.50
C GLY A 89 14.62 -4.62 7.01
N ALA A 90 14.03 -3.45 6.78
CA ALA A 90 12.69 -3.13 7.22
C ALA A 90 11.60 -3.92 6.44
N ASP A 91 10.52 -4.32 7.13
CA ASP A 91 9.39 -5.01 6.49
C ASP A 91 8.46 -4.02 5.79
N VAL A 92 8.77 -3.70 4.53
CA VAL A 92 7.90 -2.86 3.69
C VAL A 92 6.66 -3.63 3.23
N ARG A 93 5.50 -2.97 3.37
CA ARG A 93 4.16 -3.39 2.95
C ARG A 93 3.52 -2.29 2.10
N LEU A 94 2.38 -2.60 1.50
CA LEU A 94 1.63 -1.68 0.64
C LEU A 94 0.21 -1.51 1.19
N GLY A 95 -0.30 -0.27 1.16
CA GLY A 95 -1.65 0.06 1.60
C GLY A 95 -2.24 1.16 0.72
N THR A 96 -3.56 1.15 0.53
CA THR A 96 -4.24 2.18 -0.27
C THR A 96 -4.53 3.45 0.52
N ASP A 97 -4.52 3.36 1.85
CA ASP A 97 -5.20 4.29 2.75
C ASP A 97 -6.73 4.35 2.45
N GLY A 98 -7.43 5.32 3.00
CA GLY A 98 -8.87 5.51 2.84
C GLY A 98 -9.29 6.02 1.46
N ALA A 99 -10.56 5.77 1.11
CA ALA A 99 -11.13 6.21 -0.15
C ALA A 99 -11.23 7.74 -0.28
N ALA A 100 -11.10 8.52 0.79
CA ALA A 100 -11.07 9.99 0.72
C ALA A 100 -9.72 10.54 0.23
N SER A 101 -8.63 9.82 0.48
CA SER A 101 -7.24 10.23 0.17
C SER A 101 -6.61 9.40 -0.95
N ASN A 102 -7.25 8.31 -1.42
CA ASN A 102 -6.88 7.59 -2.63
C ASN A 102 -7.89 7.79 -3.77
N ASN A 103 -9.17 7.64 -3.40
CA ASN A 103 -10.37 7.51 -4.22
C ASN A 103 -10.58 6.13 -4.87
N SER A 104 -9.72 5.15 -4.59
CA SER A 104 -9.97 3.74 -4.89
C SER A 104 -9.37 2.84 -3.81
N LEU A 105 -9.76 1.55 -3.80
CA LEU A 105 -9.18 0.52 -2.93
C LEU A 105 -8.49 -0.58 -3.78
N ASP A 106 -7.80 -0.17 -4.84
CA ASP A 106 -7.13 -1.08 -5.79
C ASP A 106 -5.63 -1.21 -5.45
N LEU A 107 -5.27 -2.28 -4.74
CA LEU A 107 -3.87 -2.57 -4.37
C LEU A 107 -2.94 -2.78 -5.57
N ARG A 108 -3.46 -3.17 -6.74
CA ARG A 108 -2.62 -3.30 -7.94
C ARG A 108 -2.29 -1.93 -8.53
N LYS A 109 -3.25 -0.99 -8.53
CA LYS A 109 -2.95 0.42 -8.87
C LYS A 109 -1.99 1.04 -7.87
N GLU A 110 -2.13 0.71 -6.59
CA GLU A 110 -1.19 1.15 -5.55
C GLU A 110 0.22 0.61 -5.80
N ALA A 111 0.35 -0.64 -6.25
CA ALA A 111 1.64 -1.25 -6.58
C ALA A 111 2.29 -0.59 -7.79
N LYS A 112 1.49 -0.20 -8.79
CA LYS A 112 1.94 0.62 -9.91
C LYS A 112 2.44 1.98 -9.41
N ALA A 113 1.67 2.67 -8.56
CA ALA A 113 2.05 3.96 -8.01
C ALA A 113 3.36 3.86 -7.20
N ALA A 114 3.50 2.83 -6.35
CA ALA A 114 4.73 2.54 -5.63
C ALA A 114 5.91 2.36 -6.58
N SER A 115 5.78 1.51 -7.60
CA SER A 115 6.84 1.28 -8.59
C SER A 115 7.27 2.58 -9.27
N MET A 116 6.31 3.39 -9.72
CA MET A 116 6.58 4.63 -10.45
C MET A 116 7.24 5.71 -9.58
N ILE A 117 6.74 5.93 -8.35
CA ILE A 117 7.29 6.98 -7.49
C ILE A 117 8.73 6.65 -7.06
N GLN A 118 9.02 5.39 -6.73
CA GLN A 118 10.38 4.98 -6.37
C GLN A 118 11.36 5.17 -7.52
N ARG A 119 10.96 4.82 -8.75
CA ARG A 119 11.79 5.03 -9.94
C ARG A 119 12.06 6.51 -10.20
N HIS A 120 11.02 7.33 -10.06
CA HIS A 120 11.10 8.76 -10.31
C HIS A 120 11.98 9.47 -9.27
N ASP A 121 11.72 9.22 -7.99
CA ASP A 121 12.42 9.85 -6.87
C ASP A 121 13.92 9.51 -6.85
N HIS A 122 14.27 8.29 -7.25
CA HIS A 122 15.64 7.80 -7.26
C HIS A 122 16.36 7.88 -8.61
N TRP A 123 15.71 8.40 -9.66
CA TRP A 123 16.30 8.54 -11.01
C TRP A 123 16.82 7.20 -11.58
N ASP A 124 16.17 6.09 -11.20
CA ASP A 124 16.57 4.73 -11.55
C ASP A 124 15.35 3.89 -11.97
N ALA A 125 15.31 3.55 -13.25
CA ALA A 125 14.24 2.75 -13.86
C ALA A 125 14.30 1.25 -13.51
N THR A 126 15.22 0.80 -12.67
CA THR A 126 15.33 -0.60 -12.24
C THR A 126 14.67 -0.86 -10.89
N ILE A 127 14.45 0.19 -10.08
CA ILE A 127 13.89 0.07 -8.73
C ILE A 127 12.44 -0.42 -8.76
N LEU A 128 12.11 -1.30 -7.81
CA LEU A 128 10.77 -1.81 -7.56
C LEU A 128 10.12 -2.29 -8.87
N ASP A 129 10.77 -3.27 -9.49
CA ASP A 129 10.33 -3.88 -10.74
C ASP A 129 8.96 -4.56 -10.60
N PRO A 130 8.33 -5.03 -11.69
CA PRO A 130 7.01 -5.65 -11.60
C PRO A 130 6.92 -6.82 -10.62
N LYS A 131 8.02 -7.58 -10.47
CA LYS A 131 8.07 -8.71 -9.54
C LYS A 131 8.11 -8.21 -8.10
N GLU A 132 8.99 -7.27 -7.78
CA GLU A 132 9.06 -6.68 -6.43
C GLU A 132 7.76 -5.95 -6.06
N ALA A 133 7.21 -5.13 -6.96
CA ALA A 133 5.95 -4.42 -6.74
C ALA A 133 4.78 -5.38 -6.47
N TRP A 134 4.69 -6.46 -7.25
CA TRP A 134 3.65 -7.47 -7.03
C TRP A 134 3.86 -8.26 -5.73
N MET A 135 5.10 -8.56 -5.37
CA MET A 135 5.41 -9.18 -4.08
C MET A 135 4.98 -8.29 -2.91
N LEU A 136 5.16 -6.97 -2.99
CA LEU A 136 4.63 -6.05 -1.96
C LEU A 136 3.11 -6.10 -1.86
N ALA A 137 2.41 -6.08 -3.00
CA ALA A 137 0.94 -6.11 -3.06
C ALA A 137 0.33 -7.42 -2.53
N THR A 138 1.10 -8.51 -2.52
CA THR A 138 0.62 -9.86 -2.15
C THR A 138 1.30 -10.42 -0.91
N LYS A 139 2.18 -9.65 -0.26
CA LYS A 139 3.06 -10.14 0.82
C LYS A 139 2.27 -10.73 1.98
N GLY A 140 2.44 -12.03 2.22
CA GLY A 140 1.78 -12.76 3.31
C GLY A 140 0.34 -13.20 3.01
N SER A 141 -0.20 -12.88 1.82
CA SER A 141 -1.50 -13.39 1.39
C SER A 141 -1.43 -14.89 1.09
N LYS A 142 -2.53 -15.60 1.38
CA LYS A 142 -2.76 -17.00 1.00
C LYS A 142 -3.92 -17.13 0.00
N ASP A 143 -4.46 -15.99 -0.42
CA ASP A 143 -5.61 -15.91 -1.29
C ASP A 143 -5.19 -16.10 -2.74
N TRP A 144 -6.14 -16.53 -3.56
CA TRP A 144 -5.91 -16.74 -4.99
C TRP A 144 -6.70 -15.74 -5.81
N VAL A 145 -6.05 -15.18 -6.82
CA VAL A 145 -6.67 -14.28 -7.80
C VAL A 145 -6.29 -14.71 -9.21
N SER A 146 -7.25 -14.63 -10.14
CA SER A 146 -7.02 -14.86 -11.56
C SER A 146 -7.40 -13.62 -12.40
N TRP A 147 -6.80 -13.52 -13.57
CA TRP A 147 -6.95 -12.36 -14.46
C TRP A 147 -7.29 -12.82 -15.87
N ASP A 148 -8.06 -12.01 -16.60
CA ASP A 148 -8.38 -12.26 -18.00
C ASP A 148 -7.14 -12.06 -18.89
N LEU A 149 -6.53 -13.18 -19.30
CA LEU A 149 -5.36 -13.17 -20.19
C LEU A 149 -5.71 -12.94 -21.67
N SER A 150 -7.00 -12.89 -22.03
CA SER A 150 -7.46 -12.57 -23.38
C SER A 150 -7.55 -11.07 -23.63
N ASP A 151 -7.54 -10.27 -22.56
CA ASP A 151 -7.55 -8.81 -22.63
C ASP A 151 -6.40 -8.27 -23.48
N ILE A 152 -6.68 -7.28 -24.35
CA ILE A 152 -5.68 -6.65 -25.20
C ILE A 152 -4.56 -5.99 -24.38
N ARG A 153 -4.87 -5.54 -23.16
CA ARG A 153 -3.91 -4.96 -22.21
C ARG A 153 -2.87 -5.98 -21.73
N MET A 154 -3.17 -7.28 -21.86
CA MET A 154 -2.24 -8.38 -21.58
C MET A 154 -1.36 -8.75 -22.79
N ARG A 155 -1.33 -7.91 -23.83
CA ARG A 155 -0.52 -8.12 -25.04
C ARG A 155 0.50 -6.99 -25.26
N PRO A 156 1.70 -7.31 -25.78
CA PRO A 156 2.19 -8.65 -26.10
C PRO A 156 2.62 -9.41 -24.83
N ILE A 157 2.49 -10.75 -24.84
CA ILE A 157 2.92 -11.61 -23.71
C ILE A 157 4.45 -11.67 -23.53
N GLY A 158 5.18 -11.34 -24.61
CA GLY A 158 6.64 -11.45 -24.67
C GLY A 158 7.12 -12.91 -24.72
N LYS A 159 8.41 -13.09 -25.06
CA LYS A 159 9.07 -14.40 -25.01
C LYS A 159 8.90 -15.02 -23.62
N ASP A 160 8.45 -16.27 -23.57
CA ASP A 160 8.23 -17.05 -22.34
C ASP A 160 7.32 -16.37 -21.31
N GLY A 161 6.38 -15.52 -21.75
CA GLY A 161 5.44 -14.83 -20.86
C GLY A 161 6.05 -13.72 -20.01
N ARG A 162 7.28 -13.29 -20.30
CA ARG A 162 8.04 -12.32 -19.49
C ARG A 162 7.36 -10.97 -19.26
N ARG A 163 6.34 -10.62 -20.06
CA ARG A 163 5.59 -9.36 -19.92
C ARG A 163 4.29 -9.48 -19.15
N LEU A 164 3.85 -10.69 -18.78
CA LEU A 164 2.54 -10.88 -18.12
C LEU A 164 2.40 -10.02 -16.86
N LEU A 165 3.41 -10.02 -15.99
CA LEU A 165 3.36 -9.25 -14.75
C LEU A 165 3.47 -7.74 -14.98
N ALA A 166 4.31 -7.32 -15.92
CA ALA A 166 4.42 -5.94 -16.32
C ALA A 166 3.11 -5.41 -16.92
N ASN A 167 2.46 -6.19 -17.78
CA ASN A 167 1.16 -5.85 -18.37
C ASN A 167 0.08 -5.76 -17.27
N LEU A 168 0.01 -6.75 -16.38
CA LEU A 168 -0.95 -6.73 -15.27
C LEU A 168 -0.78 -5.48 -14.39
N LEU A 169 0.46 -5.18 -14.01
CA LEU A 169 0.79 -4.06 -13.14
C LEU A 169 0.55 -2.70 -13.83
N TYR A 170 1.08 -2.51 -15.03
CA TYR A 170 1.12 -1.20 -15.68
C TYR A 170 -0.06 -0.91 -16.61
N SER A 171 -0.67 -1.95 -17.16
CA SER A 171 -1.72 -1.85 -18.20
C SER A 171 -3.10 -2.31 -17.75
N ASP A 172 -3.23 -3.06 -16.66
CA ASP A 172 -4.51 -3.57 -16.11
C ASP A 172 -5.08 -4.80 -16.85
N ALA A 173 -5.92 -5.56 -16.15
CA ALA A 173 -6.68 -6.70 -16.64
C ALA A 173 -7.91 -6.93 -15.77
N LYS A 174 -8.97 -7.52 -16.34
CA LYS A 174 -10.17 -7.86 -15.57
C LYS A 174 -9.85 -8.97 -14.55
N CYS A 175 -10.13 -8.72 -13.27
CA CYS A 175 -10.10 -9.75 -12.23
C CYS A 175 -11.27 -10.73 -12.46
N MET A 176 -10.94 -12.01 -12.63
CA MET A 176 -11.90 -13.05 -12.98
C MET A 176 -12.34 -13.83 -11.75
N ASP A 177 -11.40 -14.34 -10.97
CA ASP A 177 -11.70 -15.15 -9.80
C ASP A 177 -10.95 -14.63 -8.57
N VAL A 178 -11.60 -14.74 -7.41
CA VAL A 178 -10.97 -14.52 -6.09
C VAL A 178 -11.39 -15.63 -5.15
N PHE A 179 -10.42 -16.21 -4.45
CA PHE A 179 -10.62 -17.22 -3.41
C PHE A 179 -9.98 -16.80 -2.10
N VAL A 180 -10.74 -16.87 -1.02
CA VAL A 180 -10.31 -16.56 0.35
C VAL A 180 -10.58 -17.77 1.24
N GLY A 181 -9.52 -18.32 1.85
CA GLY A 181 -9.63 -19.53 2.68
C GLY A 181 -10.26 -20.73 1.96
N GLY A 182 -9.97 -20.88 0.65
CA GLY A 182 -10.52 -21.95 -0.19
C GLY A 182 -11.96 -21.72 -0.68
N ARG A 183 -12.62 -20.63 -0.27
CA ARG A 183 -13.97 -20.27 -0.74
C ARG A 183 -13.88 -19.23 -1.84
N SER A 184 -14.62 -19.43 -2.91
CA SER A 184 -14.69 -18.42 -3.96
C SER A 184 -15.63 -17.30 -3.58
N ILE A 185 -15.14 -16.06 -3.66
CA ILE A 185 -15.94 -14.84 -3.44
C ILE A 185 -16.23 -14.10 -4.76
N ARG A 186 -15.49 -14.43 -5.82
CA ARG A 186 -15.69 -13.94 -7.18
C ARG A 186 -15.39 -15.06 -8.17
N ARG A 187 -16.25 -15.27 -9.17
CA ARG A 187 -16.03 -16.24 -10.26
C ARG A 187 -16.40 -15.65 -11.60
N ASN A 188 -15.59 -15.92 -12.63
CA ASN A 188 -15.86 -15.49 -14.01
C ASN A 188 -16.16 -13.98 -14.15
N GLY A 189 -15.58 -13.15 -13.28
CA GLY A 189 -15.79 -11.71 -13.27
C GLY A 189 -17.07 -11.25 -12.58
N VAL A 190 -17.73 -12.11 -11.81
CA VAL A 190 -18.94 -11.82 -11.03
C VAL A 190 -18.68 -12.04 -9.54
N THR A 191 -18.99 -11.05 -8.71
CA THR A 191 -18.90 -11.12 -7.25
C THR A 191 -20.05 -11.98 -6.72
N LEU A 192 -19.75 -12.94 -5.82
CA LEU A 192 -20.71 -13.96 -5.35
C LEU A 192 -21.25 -13.68 -3.95
N THR A 193 -20.51 -12.91 -3.15
CA THR A 193 -20.78 -12.75 -1.71
C THR A 193 -21.47 -11.45 -1.36
N LEU A 194 -21.64 -10.55 -2.32
CA LEU A 194 -22.20 -9.21 -2.14
C LEU A 194 -23.07 -8.87 -3.34
N ASP A 195 -24.17 -8.16 -3.10
CA ASP A 195 -24.96 -7.52 -4.14
C ASP A 195 -24.38 -6.11 -4.39
N GLU A 196 -23.59 -5.99 -5.46
CA GLU A 196 -22.92 -4.74 -5.81
C GLU A 196 -23.92 -3.61 -6.14
N GLY A 197 -25.09 -3.94 -6.69
CA GLY A 197 -26.10 -2.96 -7.05
C GLY A 197 -26.81 -2.38 -5.83
N GLU A 198 -27.19 -3.25 -4.89
CA GLU A 198 -27.79 -2.81 -3.62
C GLU A 198 -26.80 -2.01 -2.77
N ILE A 199 -25.54 -2.45 -2.67
CA ILE A 199 -24.50 -1.69 -1.95
C ILE A 199 -24.26 -0.33 -2.57
N ALA A 200 -24.22 -0.23 -3.89
CA ALA A 200 -24.05 1.06 -4.58
C ALA A 200 -25.20 2.02 -4.22
N LYS A 201 -26.44 1.52 -4.18
CA LYS A 201 -27.59 2.32 -3.77
C LYS A 201 -27.50 2.77 -2.30
N GLN A 202 -27.14 1.87 -1.39
CA GLN A 202 -26.96 2.20 0.03
C GLN A 202 -25.86 3.26 0.24
N LEU A 203 -24.81 3.22 -0.58
CA LEU A 203 -23.76 4.24 -0.55
C LEU A 203 -24.29 5.62 -0.99
N GLU A 204 -25.10 5.68 -2.05
CA GLU A 204 -25.74 6.92 -2.49
C GLU A 204 -26.71 7.48 -1.42
N ASP A 205 -27.53 6.61 -0.84
CA ASP A 205 -28.46 7.01 0.23
C ASP A 205 -27.70 7.57 1.45
N SER A 206 -26.60 6.91 1.84
CA SER A 206 -25.72 7.36 2.93
C SER A 206 -25.03 8.69 2.62
N ALA A 207 -24.62 8.90 1.37
CA ALA A 207 -24.01 10.15 0.93
C ALA A 207 -25.02 11.30 0.98
N VAL A 208 -26.24 11.09 0.48
CA VAL A 208 -27.33 12.07 0.55
C VAL A 208 -27.65 12.45 2.01
N GLU A 209 -27.65 11.47 2.91
CA GLU A 209 -27.84 11.73 4.34
C GLU A 209 -26.69 12.54 4.95
N TYR A 210 -25.44 12.15 4.67
CA TYR A 210 -24.25 12.84 5.18
C TYR A 210 -24.19 14.32 4.75
N TYR A 211 -24.58 14.61 3.51
CA TYR A 211 -24.59 15.96 2.94
C TYR A 211 -25.90 16.72 3.16
N ARG A 212 -26.85 16.20 3.95
CA ARG A 212 -28.15 16.86 4.16
C ARG A 212 -28.02 18.24 4.81
N ASP A 213 -27.05 18.39 5.71
CA ASP A 213 -26.87 19.58 6.56
C ASP A 213 -25.65 20.43 6.17
N ILE A 214 -25.00 20.13 5.04
CA ILE A 214 -23.86 20.86 4.46
C ILE A 214 -24.33 21.59 3.20
#